data_AF-A0A0S1MJP4-F1
#
_entry.id   AF-A0A0S1MJP4-F1
#
_cell.length_a   1.000
_cell.length_b   1.000
_cell.length_c   1.000
_cell.angle_alpha   90.00
_cell.angle_beta   90.00
_cell.angle_gamma   90.00
#
_symmetry.space_group_name_H-M   'P 1'
#
loop_
_entity.id
_entity.type
_entity.pdbx_description
1 polymer ?
#
loop_
_entity_poly.entity_id
_entity_poly.type
_entity_poly.pdbx_seq_one_letter_code
_entity_poly.pdbx_strand_id
1 'polypeptide(L)'
;MAVGRLTHYAFDLALISTILAGIKRNSGYSVKFTTLPEGFPQNIVSSYLALGENAFDYLSNYSIKSSSFKRVPANSSANKGKWVWGS
;
A
#
# COMPACT_ATOMS: atom_id res chain seq x y z
N MET A 1 5.17 -29.39 6.20
CA MET A 1 4.61 -28.92 4.91
C MET A 1 3.42 -27.95 5.02
N ALA A 2 3.03 -27.46 6.21
CA ALA A 2 1.88 -26.55 6.36
C ALA A 2 2.26 -25.08 6.68
N VAL A 3 3.32 -24.86 7.45
CA VAL A 3 3.70 -23.52 7.95
C VAL A 3 4.07 -22.56 6.81
N GLY A 4 4.85 -23.01 5.82
CA GLY A 4 5.26 -22.16 4.71
C GLY A 4 4.10 -21.62 3.87
N ARG A 5 3.05 -22.42 3.64
CA ARG A 5 1.86 -21.98 2.89
C ARG A 5 1.00 -21.03 3.70
N LEU A 6 0.84 -21.30 5.00
CA LEU A 6 0.10 -20.41 5.89
C LEU A 6 0.75 -19.03 5.98
N THR A 7 2.08 -18.98 6.12
CA THR A 7 2.83 -17.72 6.09
C THR A 7 2.68 -17.01 4.76
N HIS A 8 2.71 -17.73 3.63
CA HIS A 8 2.51 -17.13 2.31
C HIS A 8 1.12 -16.52 2.16
N TYR A 9 0.07 -17.24 2.54
CA TYR A 9 -1.29 -16.70 2.50
C TYR A 9 -1.49 -15.53 3.46
N ALA A 10 -0.90 -15.58 4.66
CA ALA A 10 -0.93 -14.44 5.57
C ALA A 10 -0.20 -13.21 4.98
N PHE A 11 0.92 -13.43 4.28
CA PHE A 11 1.67 -12.37 3.63
C PHE A 11 0.91 -11.79 2.42
N ASP A 12 0.33 -12.63 1.58
CA ASP A 12 -0.52 -12.21 0.45
C ASP A 12 -1.73 -11.43 0.94
N LEU A 13 -2.38 -11.89 2.01
CA LEU A 13 -3.45 -11.14 2.65
C LEU A 13 -2.93 -9.79 3.15
N ALA A 14 -1.79 -9.71 3.85
CA ALA A 14 -1.25 -8.42 4.28
C ALA A 14 -0.95 -7.47 3.08
N LEU A 15 -0.43 -8.01 1.98
CA LEU A 15 -0.17 -7.25 0.75
C LEU A 15 -1.46 -6.72 0.13
N ILE A 16 -2.48 -7.56 -0.02
CA ILE A 16 -3.79 -7.16 -0.56
C ILE A 16 -4.39 -6.04 0.29
N SER A 17 -4.31 -6.14 1.61
CA SER A 17 -4.81 -5.08 2.50
C SER A 17 -4.05 -3.77 2.33
N THR A 18 -2.72 -3.84 2.22
CA THR A 18 -1.86 -2.67 1.99
C THR A 18 -2.20 -1.97 0.66
N ILE A 19 -2.48 -2.74 -0.40
CA ILE A 19 -2.92 -2.21 -1.70
C ILE A 19 -4.28 -1.52 -1.58
N LEU A 20 -5.23 -2.14 -0.88
CA LEU A 20 -6.57 -1.59 -0.69
C LEU A 20 -6.54 -0.28 0.14
N ALA A 21 -5.69 -0.23 1.16
CA ALA A 21 -5.40 0.98 1.93
C ALA A 21 -4.78 2.08 1.05
N GLY A 22 -3.82 1.73 0.18
CA GLY A 22 -3.21 2.66 -0.77
C GLY A 22 -4.22 3.22 -1.78
N ILE A 23 -5.13 2.40 -2.30
CA ILE A 23 -6.22 2.84 -3.20
C ILE A 23 -7.14 3.82 -2.47
N LYS A 24 -7.55 3.50 -1.23
CA LYS A 24 -8.36 4.41 -0.41
C LYS A 24 -7.66 5.74 -0.17
N ARG A 25 -6.35 5.74 0.11
CA ARG A 25 -5.53 6.94 0.34
C ARG A 25 -5.35 7.80 -0.92
N ASN A 26 -5.16 7.17 -2.08
CA ASN A 26 -4.87 7.87 -3.34
C ASN A 26 -6.15 8.36 -4.04
N SER A 27 -7.20 7.54 -4.02
CA SER A 27 -8.44 7.80 -4.75
C SER A 27 -9.56 8.40 -3.89
N GLY A 28 -9.44 8.31 -2.56
CA GLY A 28 -10.49 8.70 -1.61
C GLY A 28 -11.68 7.72 -1.53
N TYR A 29 -11.70 6.66 -2.35
CA TYR A 29 -12.76 5.66 -2.34
C TYR A 29 -12.44 4.55 -1.34
N SER A 30 -13.29 4.39 -0.33
CA SER A 30 -13.25 3.23 0.58
C SER A 30 -14.10 2.10 0.03
N VAL A 31 -13.69 0.85 0.26
CA VAL A 31 -14.52 -0.32 -0.03
C VAL A 31 -15.81 -0.21 0.80
N LYS A 32 -16.95 -0.35 0.14
CA LYS A 32 -18.27 -0.18 0.75
C LYS A 32 -18.65 -1.48 1.46
N PHE A 33 -18.50 -1.53 2.78
CA PHE A 33 -18.82 -2.71 3.60
C PHE A 33 -20.30 -2.80 4.02
N THR A 34 -21.12 -1.80 3.67
CA THR A 34 -22.54 -1.72 4.04
C THR A 34 -23.43 -2.78 3.36
N THR A 35 -22.89 -3.55 2.42
CA THR A 35 -23.58 -4.68 1.79
C THR A 35 -23.34 -6.00 2.51
N LEU A 36 -22.44 -6.03 3.50
CA LEU A 36 -22.20 -7.21 4.34
C LEU A 36 -23.16 -7.18 5.54
N PRO A 37 -23.68 -8.35 5.98
CA PRO A 37 -24.49 -8.45 7.19
C PRO A 37 -23.72 -7.89 8.40
N GLU A 38 -24.38 -7.06 9.21
CA GLU A 38 -23.86 -6.57 10.51
C GLU A 38 -23.40 -7.79 11.34
N GLY A 39 -22.10 -7.90 11.63
CA GLY A 39 -21.56 -9.04 12.39
C GLY A 39 -20.05 -9.28 12.28
N PHE A 40 -19.62 -10.49 12.67
CA PHE A 40 -18.24 -10.99 12.63
C PHE A 40 -17.45 -10.70 11.33
N PRO A 41 -18.01 -10.85 10.11
CA PRO A 41 -17.27 -10.55 8.88
C PRO A 41 -16.88 -9.07 8.74
N GLN A 42 -17.71 -8.14 9.22
CA GLN A 42 -17.43 -6.71 9.10
C GLN A 42 -16.28 -6.29 10.03
N ASN A 43 -16.19 -6.88 11.22
CA ASN A 43 -15.09 -6.61 12.16
C ASN A 43 -13.75 -7.18 11.67
N ILE A 44 -13.75 -8.38 11.09
CA ILE A 44 -12.54 -8.95 10.48
C ILE A 44 -12.07 -8.09 9.33
N VAL A 45 -12.98 -7.69 8.44
CA VAL A 45 -12.63 -6.87 7.28
C VAL A 45 -12.15 -5.50 7.72
N SER A 46 -12.78 -4.89 8.73
CA SER A 46 -12.33 -3.61 9.31
C SER A 46 -10.92 -3.72 9.92
N SER A 47 -10.68 -4.78 10.70
CA SER A 47 -9.37 -5.05 11.30
C SER A 47 -8.30 -5.33 10.24
N TYR A 48 -8.67 -6.08 9.21
CA TYR A 48 -7.81 -6.41 8.09
C TYR A 48 -7.42 -5.15 7.31
N LEU A 49 -8.35 -4.24 7.03
CA LEU A 49 -8.08 -2.96 6.38
C LEU A 49 -7.18 -2.05 7.24
N ALA A 50 -7.44 -1.99 8.55
CA ALA A 50 -6.62 -1.23 9.49
C ALA A 50 -5.17 -1.74 9.53
N LEU A 51 -4.96 -3.07 9.45
CA LEU A 51 -3.62 -3.64 9.33
C LEU A 51 -2.92 -3.20 8.03
N GLY A 52 -3.65 -3.11 6.92
CA GLY A 52 -3.11 -2.63 5.65
C GLY A 52 -2.72 -1.16 5.68
N GLU A 53 -3.51 -0.31 6.36
CA GLU A 53 -3.17 1.10 6.57
C GLU A 53 -1.88 1.25 7.39
N ASN A 54 -1.74 0.51 8.49
CA ASN A 54 -0.53 0.52 9.30
C ASN A 54 0.71 0.05 8.51
N ALA A 55 0.57 -1.01 7.71
CA ALA A 55 1.63 -1.52 6.86
C ALA A 55 2.02 -0.50 5.78
N PHE A 56 1.04 0.14 5.14
CA PHE A 56 1.25 1.19 4.15
C PHE A 56 2.00 2.39 4.75
N ASP A 57 1.58 2.85 5.93
CA ASP A 57 2.23 3.95 6.63
C ASP A 57 3.67 3.61 7.03
N TYR A 58 3.91 2.37 7.50
CA TYR A 58 5.26 1.89 7.80
C TYR A 58 6.16 1.89 6.57
N LEU A 59 5.67 1.36 5.45
CA LEU A 59 6.40 1.33 4.18
C LEU A 59 6.66 2.72 3.62
N SER A 60 5.67 3.62 3.71
CA SER A 60 5.81 5.02 3.29
C SER A 60 6.88 5.73 4.12
N ASN A 61 6.86 5.55 5.45
CA ASN A 61 7.87 6.14 6.33
C ASN A 61 9.26 5.53 6.11
N TYR A 62 9.33 4.22 5.86
CA TYR A 62 10.57 3.55 5.48
C TYR A 62 11.14 4.10 4.16
N SER A 63 10.28 4.40 3.18
CA SER A 63 10.70 4.98 1.91
C SER A 63 11.41 6.33 2.10
N ILE A 64 10.92 7.18 3.00
CA ILE A 64 11.53 8.49 3.30
C ILE A 64 12.88 8.30 4.00
N LYS A 65 13.02 7.26 4.82
CA LYS A 65 14.23 7.00 5.60
C LYS A 65 15.36 6.35 4.80
N SER A 66 15.05 5.57 3.77
CA SER A 66 16.09 4.84 3.05
C SER A 66 16.83 5.75 2.06
N SER A 67 18.15 5.58 1.93
CA SER A 67 18.98 6.37 1.01
C SER A 67 18.72 6.07 -0.47
N SER A 68 17.91 5.05 -0.77
CA SER A 68 17.59 4.63 -2.14
C SER A 68 16.44 5.43 -2.77
N PHE A 69 15.60 6.10 -1.97
CA PHE A 69 14.52 6.92 -2.50
C PHE A 69 14.90 8.40 -2.56
N LYS A 70 14.59 9.01 -3.70
CA LYS A 70 14.68 10.46 -3.91
C LYS A 70 13.29 11.04 -3.96
N ARG A 71 13.03 12.09 -3.19
CA ARG A 71 11.81 12.88 -3.35
C ARG A 71 11.86 13.54 -4.72
N VAL A 72 10.84 13.32 -5.55
CA VAL A 72 10.70 14.04 -6.82
C VAL A 72 9.97 15.35 -6.51
N PRO A 73 10.63 16.53 -6.58
CA PRO A 73 9.93 17.79 -6.40
C PRO A 73 8.98 18.04 -7.57
N ALA A 74 7.85 18.69 -7.28
CA ALA A 74 6.82 18.99 -8.28
C ALA A 74 7.32 19.83 -9.47
N ASN A 75 8.45 20.55 -9.32
CA ASN A 75 9.05 21.35 -10.39
C ASN A 75 10.04 20.59 -11.29
N SER A 76 10.35 19.31 -11.02
CA SER A 76 11.35 18.53 -11.79
C SER A 76 10.98 18.27 -13.25
N SER A 77 9.78 18.64 -13.69
CA SER A 77 9.36 18.55 -15.10
C SER A 77 10.03 19.60 -16.00
N ALA A 78 10.61 20.68 -15.45
CA ALA A 78 11.28 21.71 -16.26
C ALA A 78 12.65 21.26 -16.81
N ASN A 79 13.23 20.16 -16.32
CA ASN A 79 14.52 19.64 -16.76
C ASN A 79 14.47 18.14 -17.14
N LYS A 80 13.35 17.69 -17.73
CA LYS A 80 13.21 16.36 -18.37
C LYS A 80 13.44 16.43 -19.89
N GLY A 81 14.33 17.31 -20.35
CA GLY A 81 14.59 17.54 -21.77
C GLY A 81 15.94 17.04 -22.29
N LYS A 82 16.87 16.61 -21.43
CA LYS A 82 18.19 16.12 -21.87
C LYS A 82 18.33 14.63 -21.64
N TRP A 83 17.79 13.87 -22.57
CA TRP A 83 18.26 12.51 -22.86
C TRP A 83 19.65 12.62 -23.50
N VAL A 84 20.71 12.53 -22.68
CA VAL A 84 22.09 12.41 -23.17
C VAL A 84 22.31 10.96 -23.58
N TRP A 85 22.10 10.67 -24.85
CA TRP A 85 22.73 9.53 -25.52
C TRP A 85 24.00 10.06 -26.20
N GLY A 86 25.15 9.49 -25.86
CA GLY A 86 26.42 9.74 -26.55
C GLY A 86 27.32 10.76 -25.84
N SER A 87 28.52 10.29 -25.50
CA SER A 87 29.69 11.08 -25.16
C SER A 87 30.17 11.92 -26.35
#